data_AF-A0A963L021-F1
#
_entry.id   AF-A0A963L021-F1
#
_cell.length_a   1.000
_cell.length_b   1.000
_cell.length_c   1.000
_cell.angle_alpha   90.00
_cell.angle_beta   90.00
_cell.angle_gamma   90.00
#
_symmetry.space_group_name_H-M   'P 1'
#
loop_
_entity.id
_entity.type
_entity.pdbx_description
1 polymer ?
#
loop_
_entity_poly.entity_id
_entity_poly.type
_entity_poly.pdbx_seq_one_letter_code
_entity_poly.pdbx_strand_id
1 'polypeptide(L)'
;MAVSGRAGATRPTATGSFEGSTVFSYVWPTTIDPWEVGFDHDSGILALAVTSHPDFDDTPLFDESRDGDRANDGGEWHMHWVVLGPDEACGLGALKVQDIPEGAAPRLPRTWPGVPILIDSPGWQPMLDRETVEVRVPFDDISVVRGANFDGVTAGLRINASAHAPLLCVTDVFKVASGDLSLPGQVND
;
A
#
# COMPACT_ATOMS: atom_id res chain seq x y z
N MET A 1 4.27 -3.99 -13.28
CA MET A 1 2.91 -3.83 -13.84
C MET A 1 2.97 -2.91 -15.04
N ALA A 2 2.16 -3.15 -16.08
CA ALA A 2 1.95 -2.19 -17.17
C ALA A 2 0.59 -1.50 -17.01
N VAL A 3 0.53 -0.19 -17.24
CA VAL A 3 -0.66 0.65 -17.16
C VAL A 3 -1.01 1.21 -18.55
N SER A 4 -2.27 1.59 -18.77
CA SER A 4 -2.73 2.06 -20.10
C SER A 4 -2.31 3.48 -20.46
N GLY A 5 -1.58 4.17 -19.59
CA GLY A 5 -1.11 5.54 -19.76
C GLY A 5 0.27 5.72 -19.13
N ARG A 6 0.64 6.95 -18.77
CA ARG A 6 1.94 7.18 -18.11
C ARG A 6 1.85 6.89 -16.61
N ALA A 7 2.62 5.91 -16.15
CA ALA A 7 2.76 5.54 -14.74
C ALA A 7 3.15 6.77 -13.90
N GLY A 8 2.41 6.98 -12.80
CA GLY A 8 2.63 8.07 -11.85
C GLY A 8 2.38 9.49 -12.35
N ALA A 9 1.92 9.68 -13.59
CA ALA A 9 1.69 11.00 -14.15
C ALA A 9 0.51 11.73 -13.51
N THR A 10 -0.47 10.99 -12.97
CA THR A 10 -1.59 11.54 -12.22
C THR A 10 -1.35 11.32 -10.74
N ARG A 11 -1.36 12.40 -9.96
CA ARG A 11 -1.29 12.37 -8.49
C ARG A 11 -2.60 12.94 -7.92
N PRO A 12 -2.99 12.55 -6.69
CA PRO A 12 -4.16 13.15 -6.06
C PRO A 12 -3.95 14.64 -5.84
N THR A 13 -5.05 15.40 -5.87
CA THR A 13 -5.01 16.84 -5.57
C THR A 13 -4.97 17.02 -4.07
N ALA A 14 -4.00 17.79 -3.57
CA ALA A 14 -3.90 18.11 -2.15
C ALA A 14 -5.15 18.83 -1.65
N THR A 15 -5.64 18.39 -0.50
CA THR A 15 -6.79 18.97 0.19
C THR A 15 -6.37 19.86 1.36
N GLY A 16 -5.14 19.70 1.85
CA GLY A 16 -4.59 20.38 3.03
C GLY A 16 -5.08 19.80 4.36
N SER A 17 -5.72 18.63 4.36
CA SER A 17 -6.25 17.95 5.55
C SER A 17 -6.02 16.45 5.44
N PHE A 18 -5.67 15.81 6.55
CA PHE A 18 -5.52 14.36 6.61
C PHE A 18 -6.87 13.66 6.40
N GLU A 19 -7.91 14.09 7.13
CA GLU A 19 -9.23 13.48 7.05
C GLU A 19 -9.87 13.67 5.68
N GLY A 20 -10.36 12.57 5.09
CA GLY A 20 -11.00 12.62 3.78
C GLY A 20 -10.03 12.77 2.61
N SER A 21 -8.72 12.84 2.84
CA SER A 21 -7.71 12.92 1.78
C SER A 21 -7.73 11.68 0.88
N THR A 22 -7.24 11.87 -0.34
CA THR A 22 -7.23 10.84 -1.38
C THR A 22 -5.84 10.27 -1.53
N VAL A 23 -5.75 8.94 -1.60
CA VAL A 23 -4.52 8.21 -1.87
C VAL A 23 -4.68 7.49 -3.21
N PHE A 24 -3.77 7.73 -4.14
CA PHE A 24 -3.71 6.94 -5.37
C PHE A 24 -2.74 5.79 -5.20
N SER A 25 -3.08 4.61 -5.72
CA SER A 25 -2.19 3.45 -5.60
C SER A 25 -2.15 2.52 -6.81
N TYR A 26 -0.98 1.90 -6.96
CA TYR A 26 -0.81 0.63 -7.66
C TYR A 26 -0.61 -0.45 -6.61
N VAL A 27 -1.40 -1.51 -6.65
CA VAL A 27 -1.44 -2.54 -5.62
C VAL A 27 -1.17 -3.90 -6.23
N TRP A 28 -0.40 -4.71 -5.51
CA TRP A 28 -0.19 -6.12 -5.82
C TRP A 28 -0.59 -6.95 -4.61
N PRO A 29 -1.85 -7.41 -4.52
CA PRO A 29 -2.24 -8.42 -3.56
C PRO A 29 -1.45 -9.69 -3.83
N THR A 30 -0.99 -10.35 -2.77
CA THR A 30 -0.15 -11.55 -2.86
C THR A 30 -0.71 -12.68 -2.00
N THR A 31 -0.20 -13.88 -2.21
CA THR A 31 -0.40 -15.03 -1.31
C THR A 31 0.74 -15.18 -0.30
N ILE A 32 1.63 -14.20 -0.18
CA ILE A 32 2.74 -14.22 0.79
C ILE A 32 2.13 -14.04 2.19
N ASP A 33 2.61 -14.84 3.15
CA ASP A 33 2.23 -14.67 4.56
C ASP A 33 2.73 -13.30 5.06
N PRO A 34 1.87 -12.44 5.66
CA PRO A 34 2.28 -11.16 6.25
C PRO A 34 3.45 -11.27 7.23
N TRP A 35 3.66 -12.45 7.83
CA TRP A 35 4.82 -12.72 8.68
C TRP A 35 6.17 -12.44 8.01
N GLU A 36 6.28 -12.70 6.72
CA GLU A 36 7.53 -12.58 5.96
C GLU A 36 8.04 -11.15 5.89
N VAL A 37 7.16 -10.17 6.10
CA VAL A 37 7.51 -8.74 6.10
C VAL A 37 7.36 -8.08 7.46
N GLY A 38 7.12 -8.85 8.52
CA GLY A 38 7.12 -8.32 9.89
C GLY A 38 5.76 -8.15 10.56
N PHE A 39 4.66 -8.63 9.97
CA PHE A 39 3.34 -8.66 10.63
C PHE A 39 3.06 -10.00 11.31
N ASP A 40 1.90 -10.15 11.95
CA ASP A 40 1.44 -11.43 12.48
C ASP A 40 0.98 -12.38 11.37
N HIS A 41 1.16 -13.70 11.57
CA HIS A 41 0.59 -14.73 10.70
C HIS A 41 -0.93 -14.58 10.61
N ASP A 42 -1.50 -14.98 9.47
CA ASP A 42 -2.94 -14.99 9.21
C ASP A 42 -3.63 -13.63 9.49
N SER A 43 -2.86 -12.53 9.51
CA SER A 43 -3.39 -11.20 9.80
C SER A 43 -4.20 -10.64 8.66
N GLY A 44 -4.12 -11.18 7.44
CA GLY A 44 -4.92 -10.76 6.29
C GLY A 44 -4.21 -10.99 4.96
N ILE A 45 -4.62 -10.27 3.93
CA ILE A 45 -3.99 -10.33 2.61
C ILE A 45 -2.81 -9.37 2.60
N LEU A 46 -1.60 -9.88 2.45
CA LEU A 46 -0.43 -9.03 2.25
C LEU A 46 -0.46 -8.46 0.84
N ALA A 47 -0.44 -7.13 0.74
CA ALA A 47 -0.38 -6.43 -0.53
C ALA A 47 0.77 -5.43 -0.55
N LEU A 48 1.49 -5.40 -1.67
CA LEU A 48 2.42 -4.31 -1.96
C LEU A 48 1.61 -3.15 -2.51
N ALA A 49 1.83 -1.94 -2.00
CA ALA A 49 1.20 -0.73 -2.49
C ALA A 49 2.27 0.28 -2.88
N VAL A 50 2.17 0.85 -4.08
CA VAL A 50 2.89 2.05 -4.48
C VAL A 50 1.91 3.20 -4.45
N THR A 51 2.15 4.19 -3.61
CA THR A 51 1.18 5.22 -3.22
C THR A 51 1.68 6.63 -3.47
N SER A 52 0.74 7.56 -3.58
CA SER A 52 0.99 9.01 -3.54
C SER A 52 -0.18 9.68 -2.83
N HIS A 53 0.13 10.52 -1.85
CA HIS A 53 -0.80 11.23 -0.97
C HIS A 53 -0.19 12.54 -0.41
N PRO A 54 -0.41 13.69 -1.06
CA PRO A 54 0.27 14.95 -0.70
C PRO A 54 -0.16 15.55 0.65
N ASP A 55 -1.17 14.98 1.31
CA ASP A 55 -1.80 15.57 2.51
C ASP A 55 -1.24 15.04 3.84
N PHE A 56 -0.38 14.01 3.79
CA PHE A 56 0.29 13.47 4.97
C PHE A 56 1.56 12.70 4.58
N ASP A 57 2.48 12.57 5.52
CA ASP A 57 3.66 11.72 5.39
C ASP A 57 3.50 10.47 6.28
N ASP A 58 3.79 9.32 5.70
CA ASP A 58 3.81 8.01 6.34
C ASP A 58 5.16 7.29 6.17
N THR A 59 6.20 8.04 5.80
CA THR A 59 7.58 7.58 5.69
C THR A 59 8.55 8.35 6.60
N PRO A 60 8.22 8.60 7.89
CA PRO A 60 8.91 9.58 8.75
C PRO A 60 10.41 9.28 9.01
N LEU A 61 10.89 8.09 8.65
CA LEU A 61 12.29 7.68 8.75
C LEU A 61 13.13 8.11 7.54
N PHE A 62 12.50 8.46 6.43
CA PHE A 62 13.12 8.70 5.13
C PHE A 62 12.82 10.11 4.63
N ASP A 63 13.74 10.66 3.83
CA ASP A 63 13.59 11.93 3.12
C ASP A 63 13.55 11.57 1.63
N GLU A 64 12.35 11.34 1.12
CA GLU A 64 12.14 10.73 -0.20
C GLU A 64 12.36 11.74 -1.33
N SER A 65 12.01 13.00 -1.09
CA SER A 65 12.26 14.14 -1.97
C SER A 65 13.72 14.58 -1.98
N ARG A 66 14.48 14.26 -0.92
CA ARG A 66 15.89 14.63 -0.70
C ARG A 66 16.09 16.13 -0.51
N ASP A 67 15.10 16.81 0.04
CA ASP A 67 15.14 18.26 0.28
C ASP A 67 15.59 18.64 1.71
N GLY A 68 15.76 17.65 2.58
CA GLY A 68 16.16 17.79 3.97
C GLY A 68 15.00 17.84 4.97
N ASP A 69 13.75 17.77 4.50
CA ASP A 69 12.54 17.68 5.31
C ASP A 69 11.87 16.32 5.11
N ARG A 70 11.77 15.52 6.18
CA ARG A 70 11.10 14.21 6.09
C ARG A 70 9.58 14.31 6.14
N ALA A 71 9.04 15.46 6.55
CA ALA A 71 7.63 15.59 6.87
C ALA A 71 6.76 15.99 5.67
N ASN A 72 7.31 16.09 4.46
CA ASN A 72 6.64 16.63 3.27
C ASN A 72 6.67 15.68 2.05
N ASP A 73 7.03 14.42 2.26
CA ASP A 73 7.34 13.47 1.19
C ASP A 73 6.12 12.76 0.58
N GLY A 74 4.96 12.80 1.25
CA GLY A 74 3.78 12.03 0.86
C GLY A 74 3.30 12.22 -0.58
N GLY A 75 3.60 13.37 -1.19
CA GLY A 75 3.25 13.67 -2.59
C GLY A 75 4.10 12.93 -3.63
N GLU A 76 5.26 12.40 -3.25
CA GLU A 76 6.08 11.55 -4.10
C GLU A 76 5.55 10.12 -4.13
N TRP A 77 5.92 9.38 -5.18
CA TRP A 77 5.54 7.99 -5.27
C TRP A 77 6.52 7.14 -4.48
N HIS A 78 6.02 6.48 -3.44
CA HIS A 78 6.78 5.57 -2.60
C HIS A 78 6.02 4.25 -2.44
N MET A 79 6.53 3.34 -1.61
CA MET A 79 5.93 2.02 -1.47
C MET A 79 5.79 1.57 -0.03
N HIS A 80 4.78 0.72 0.18
CA HIS A 80 4.45 0.09 1.43
C HIS A 80 4.15 -1.39 1.26
N TRP A 81 4.31 -2.11 2.36
CA TRP A 81 3.49 -3.30 2.61
C TRP A 81 2.28 -2.90 3.42
N VAL A 82 1.10 -3.39 3.03
CA VAL A 82 -0.14 -3.24 3.80
C VAL A 82 -0.81 -4.58 3.97
N VAL A 83 -1.51 -4.75 5.09
CA VAL A 83 -2.37 -5.90 5.31
C VAL A 83 -3.82 -5.50 5.06
N LEU A 84 -4.42 -6.10 4.03
CA LEU A 84 -5.81 -5.85 3.66
C LEU A 84 -6.75 -6.84 4.36
N GLY A 85 -7.94 -6.36 4.70
CA GLY A 85 -9.03 -7.17 5.24
C GLY A 85 -10.40 -6.61 4.87
N PRO A 86 -11.46 -7.43 4.86
CA PRO A 86 -12.80 -6.98 4.56
C PRO A 86 -13.34 -6.06 5.66
N ASP A 87 -14.02 -4.99 5.27
CA ASP A 87 -14.76 -4.14 6.20
C ASP A 87 -15.99 -3.53 5.52
N GLU A 88 -17.16 -3.92 5.98
CA GLU A 88 -18.46 -3.46 5.48
C GLU A 88 -18.70 -1.96 5.70
N ALA A 89 -17.99 -1.33 6.65
CA ALA A 89 -18.02 0.12 6.83
C ALA A 89 -17.38 0.87 5.65
N CYS A 90 -16.49 0.21 4.89
CA CYS A 90 -15.94 0.73 3.63
C CYS A 90 -16.85 0.48 2.42
N GLY A 91 -17.95 -0.26 2.61
CA GLY A 91 -18.87 -0.70 1.55
C GLY A 91 -19.00 -2.22 1.48
N LEU A 92 -20.08 -2.70 0.86
CA LEU A 92 -20.36 -4.14 0.78
C LEU A 92 -19.25 -4.89 0.05
N GLY A 93 -18.60 -5.83 0.74
CA GLY A 93 -17.46 -6.59 0.21
C GLY A 93 -16.19 -5.77 -0.04
N ALA A 94 -16.11 -4.53 0.46
CA ALA A 94 -14.93 -3.68 0.32
C ALA A 94 -13.79 -4.12 1.24
N LEU A 95 -12.57 -3.79 0.84
CA LEU A 95 -11.36 -3.99 1.64
C LEU A 95 -10.92 -2.67 2.29
N LYS A 96 -10.19 -2.79 3.39
CA LYS A 96 -9.44 -1.71 4.02
C LYS A 96 -8.02 -2.17 4.33
N VAL A 97 -7.14 -1.22 4.62
CA VAL A 97 -5.95 -1.54 5.41
C VAL A 97 -6.39 -1.76 6.84
N GLN A 98 -5.98 -2.87 7.44
CA GLN A 98 -6.48 -3.25 8.76
C GLN A 98 -6.02 -2.29 9.84
N ASP A 99 -6.96 -1.82 10.67
CA ASP A 99 -6.66 -0.99 11.82
C ASP A 99 -6.01 -1.80 12.95
N ILE A 100 -5.16 -1.13 13.72
CA ILE A 100 -4.62 -1.62 14.98
C ILE A 100 -5.54 -1.10 16.10
N PRO A 101 -6.28 -1.96 16.81
CA PRO A 101 -7.15 -1.52 17.90
C PRO A 101 -6.38 -0.84 19.02
N GLU A 102 -7.02 0.11 19.70
CA GLU A 102 -6.41 0.78 20.86
C GLU A 102 -5.98 -0.24 21.92
N GLY A 103 -4.73 -0.15 22.37
CA GLY A 103 -4.14 -1.07 23.34
C GLY A 103 -3.67 -2.41 22.78
N ALA A 104 -3.88 -2.68 21.48
CA ALA A 104 -3.27 -3.84 20.83
C ALA A 104 -1.77 -3.61 20.60
N ALA A 105 -1.00 -4.70 20.61
CA ALA A 105 0.43 -4.70 20.34
C ALA A 105 0.77 -5.84 19.37
N PRO A 106 0.30 -5.77 18.11
CA PRO A 106 0.62 -6.78 17.10
C PRO A 106 2.12 -6.75 16.76
N ARG A 107 2.60 -7.79 16.07
CA ARG A 107 3.92 -7.73 15.46
C ARG A 107 3.90 -6.69 14.33
N LEU A 108 4.90 -5.81 14.34
CA LEU A 108 5.04 -4.73 13.37
C LEU A 108 6.46 -4.72 12.79
N PRO A 109 6.61 -4.32 11.52
CA PRO A 109 7.91 -4.15 10.90
C PRO A 109 8.69 -3.04 11.57
N ARG A 110 10.02 -3.06 11.41
CA ARG A 110 10.92 -2.04 11.99
C ARG A 110 10.67 -0.64 11.42
N THR A 111 10.10 -0.58 10.22
CA THR A 111 9.81 0.62 9.44
C THR A 111 8.33 1.02 9.53
N TRP A 112 7.60 0.50 10.53
CA TRP A 112 6.26 0.99 10.86
C TRP A 112 6.27 2.48 11.25
N PRO A 113 5.43 3.32 10.64
CA PRO A 113 5.50 4.78 10.81
C PRO A 113 4.73 5.31 12.05
N GLY A 114 4.23 4.44 12.93
CA GLY A 114 3.55 4.87 14.16
C GLY A 114 2.06 5.17 14.01
N VAL A 115 1.43 4.72 12.93
CA VAL A 115 0.00 4.93 12.63
C VAL A 115 -0.85 3.71 12.99
N PRO A 116 -2.13 3.86 13.35
CA PRO A 116 -2.95 2.77 13.89
C PRO A 116 -3.52 1.85 12.78
N ILE A 117 -2.70 1.47 11.82
CA ILE A 117 -3.02 0.51 10.74
C ILE A 117 -1.81 -0.40 10.46
N LEU A 118 -2.05 -1.58 9.89
CA LEU A 118 -1.02 -2.53 9.49
C LEU A 118 -0.35 -2.09 8.18
N ILE A 119 0.66 -1.25 8.32
CA ILE A 119 1.47 -0.68 7.24
C ILE A 119 2.97 -0.78 7.55
N ASP A 120 3.77 -1.02 6.52
CA ASP A 120 5.23 -0.92 6.53
C ASP A 120 5.65 0.21 5.58
N SER A 121 6.61 1.04 5.99
CA SER A 121 7.11 2.16 5.18
C SER A 121 8.63 2.09 5.02
N PRO A 122 9.16 1.15 4.22
CA PRO A 122 10.59 0.85 4.17
C PRO A 122 11.46 1.88 3.42
N GLY A 123 10.87 2.96 2.89
CA GLY A 123 11.59 4.04 2.18
C GLY A 123 12.14 3.64 0.81
N TRP A 124 11.56 2.60 0.20
CA TRP A 124 11.97 2.14 -1.13
C TRP A 124 11.22 2.93 -2.21
N GLN A 125 11.96 3.34 -3.24
CA GLN A 125 11.38 4.11 -4.34
C GLN A 125 11.00 3.19 -5.52
N PRO A 126 9.76 3.25 -6.02
CA PRO A 126 9.37 2.55 -7.23
C PRO A 126 10.05 3.17 -8.46
N MET A 127 10.25 2.37 -9.50
CA MET A 127 10.65 2.86 -10.81
C MET A 127 9.42 3.00 -11.70
N LEU A 128 9.12 4.24 -12.09
CA LEU A 128 8.02 4.59 -12.97
C LEU A 128 8.59 5.02 -14.33
N ASP A 129 8.60 4.11 -15.32
CA ASP A 129 9.04 4.42 -16.69
C ASP A 129 7.91 4.22 -17.69
N ARG A 130 7.54 5.29 -18.40
CA ARG A 130 6.46 5.31 -19.40
C ARG A 130 5.19 4.64 -18.87
N GLU A 131 4.89 3.43 -19.32
CA GLU A 131 3.70 2.67 -18.99
C GLU A 131 3.95 1.63 -17.90
N THR A 132 5.14 1.61 -17.29
CA THR A 132 5.58 0.55 -16.38
C THR A 132 5.77 1.07 -14.96
N VAL A 133 5.26 0.29 -14.01
CA VAL A 133 5.58 0.39 -12.59
C VAL A 133 6.41 -0.84 -12.22
N GLU A 134 7.67 -0.62 -11.87
CA GLU A 134 8.59 -1.64 -11.39
C GLU A 134 8.91 -1.39 -9.91
N VAL A 135 8.90 -2.46 -9.13
CA VAL A 135 9.16 -2.47 -7.70
C VAL A 135 10.21 -3.54 -7.42
N ARG A 136 11.12 -3.24 -6.51
CA ARG A 136 12.17 -4.17 -6.09
C ARG A 136 12.14 -4.27 -4.59
N VAL A 137 11.81 -5.45 -4.09
CA VAL A 137 11.69 -5.71 -2.66
C VAL A 137 12.74 -6.74 -2.25
N PRO A 138 13.61 -6.43 -1.27
CA PRO A 138 14.49 -7.43 -0.67
C PRO A 138 13.66 -8.41 0.17
N PHE A 139 13.98 -9.69 0.05
CA PHE A 139 13.51 -10.75 0.93
C PHE A 139 14.72 -11.55 1.43
N ASP A 140 14.67 -11.95 2.70
CA ASP A 140 15.72 -12.79 3.30
C ASP A 140 15.70 -14.21 2.70
N ASP A 141 14.51 -14.72 2.37
CA ASP A 141 14.32 -15.99 1.68
C ASP A 141 13.53 -15.80 0.37
N ILE A 142 14.21 -15.99 -0.75
CA ILE A 142 13.61 -15.86 -2.09
C ILE A 142 12.62 -16.99 -2.41
N SER A 143 12.66 -18.12 -1.68
CA SER A 143 11.78 -19.26 -1.92
C SER A 143 10.31 -18.93 -1.62
N VAL A 144 10.07 -18.08 -0.61
CA VAL A 144 8.76 -17.51 -0.28
C VAL A 144 8.17 -16.80 -1.49
N VAL A 145 8.96 -15.95 -2.13
CA VAL A 145 8.55 -15.13 -3.28
C VAL A 145 8.27 -16.01 -4.51
N ARG A 146 9.11 -17.02 -4.75
CA ARG A 146 8.95 -17.97 -5.87
C ARG A 146 7.72 -18.86 -5.73
N GLY A 147 7.30 -19.16 -4.52
CA GLY A 147 6.09 -19.93 -4.23
C GLY A 147 4.81 -19.09 -4.25
N ALA A 148 4.92 -17.76 -4.32
CA ALA A 148 3.78 -16.86 -4.18
C ALA A 148 3.14 -16.49 -5.52
N ASN A 149 1.85 -16.25 -5.45
CA ASN A 149 1.04 -15.68 -6.50
C ASN A 149 0.69 -14.23 -6.20
N PHE A 150 0.43 -13.45 -7.24
CA PHE A 150 -0.02 -12.07 -7.10
C PHE A 150 -0.97 -11.64 -8.22
N ASP A 151 -1.63 -10.50 -8.01
CA ASP A 151 -2.34 -9.78 -9.08
C ASP A 151 -1.83 -8.36 -9.21
N GLY A 152 -2.25 -7.66 -10.27
CA GLY A 152 -2.03 -6.24 -10.42
C GLY A 152 -3.35 -5.48 -10.33
N VAL A 153 -3.45 -4.54 -9.40
CA VAL A 153 -4.63 -3.70 -9.19
C VAL A 153 -4.23 -2.24 -9.26
N THR A 154 -5.00 -1.42 -9.96
CA THR A 154 -4.94 0.04 -9.80
C THR A 154 -6.15 0.46 -9.00
N ALA A 155 -5.94 1.14 -7.88
CA ALA A 155 -7.01 1.52 -6.97
C ALA A 155 -6.82 2.93 -6.42
N GLY A 156 -7.94 3.58 -6.11
CA GLY A 156 -8.01 4.72 -5.21
C GLY A 156 -8.30 4.21 -3.81
N LEU A 157 -7.52 4.67 -2.85
CA LEU A 157 -7.87 4.56 -1.44
C LEU A 157 -8.26 5.94 -0.93
N ARG A 158 -9.04 5.96 0.13
CA ARG A 158 -9.50 7.18 0.76
C ARG A 158 -9.31 7.10 2.26
N ILE A 159 -8.66 8.11 2.83
CA ILE A 159 -8.66 8.30 4.28
C ILE A 159 -10.06 8.67 4.70
N ASN A 160 -10.57 7.99 5.73
CA ASN A 160 -11.91 8.22 6.22
C ASN A 160 -12.08 9.69 6.69
N ALA A 161 -13.27 10.24 6.51
CA ALA A 161 -13.60 11.60 6.95
C ALA A 161 -13.63 11.73 8.48
N SER A 162 -13.69 10.61 9.19
CA SER A 162 -13.41 10.48 10.61
C SER A 162 -12.03 9.83 10.75
N ALA A 163 -11.10 10.40 11.52
CA ALA A 163 -9.80 9.78 11.83
C ALA A 163 -9.90 8.53 12.73
N HIS A 164 -11.05 7.86 12.74
CA HIS A 164 -11.34 6.63 13.47
C HIS A 164 -11.44 5.46 12.48
N ALA A 165 -11.42 4.24 13.01
CA ALA A 165 -11.56 3.02 12.22
C ALA A 165 -12.91 2.97 11.46
N PRO A 166 -12.92 2.55 10.18
CA PRO A 166 -11.75 2.21 9.37
C PRO A 166 -11.00 3.46 8.91
N LEU A 167 -9.69 3.52 9.13
CA LEU A 167 -8.89 4.70 8.79
C LEU A 167 -8.71 4.86 7.28
N LEU A 168 -8.42 3.77 6.56
CA LEU A 168 -8.08 3.79 5.13
C LEU A 168 -8.86 2.71 4.36
N CYS A 169 -9.89 3.15 3.63
CA CYS A 169 -10.73 2.28 2.82
C CYS A 169 -10.23 2.20 1.37
N VAL A 170 -10.35 1.03 0.75
CA VAL A 170 -10.24 0.89 -0.70
C VAL A 170 -11.59 1.30 -1.29
N THR A 171 -11.67 2.50 -1.90
CA THR A 171 -12.95 3.06 -2.36
C THR A 171 -13.19 2.87 -3.85
N ASP A 172 -12.13 2.82 -4.65
CA ASP A 172 -12.25 2.78 -6.11
C ASP A 172 -11.27 1.76 -6.68
N VAL A 173 -11.76 0.58 -7.08
CA VAL A 173 -10.93 -0.36 -7.86
C VAL A 173 -11.07 0.01 -9.33
N PHE A 174 -10.09 0.73 -9.88
CA PHE A 174 -10.12 1.19 -11.27
C PHE A 174 -9.94 0.03 -12.25
N LYS A 175 -9.00 -0.87 -11.95
CA LYS A 175 -8.71 -2.02 -12.81
C LYS A 175 -8.04 -3.13 -12.02
N VAL A 176 -8.48 -4.35 -12.28
CA VAL A 176 -7.79 -5.59 -11.89
C VAL A 176 -7.20 -6.21 -13.15
N ALA A 177 -5.94 -6.63 -13.10
CA ALA A 177 -5.24 -7.18 -14.26
C ALA A 177 -5.82 -8.53 -14.71
N SER A 178 -6.14 -9.43 -13.77
CA SER A 178 -6.89 -10.67 -14.07
C SER A 178 -8.37 -10.44 -14.43
N GLY A 179 -8.95 -9.33 -13.95
CA GLY A 179 -10.37 -9.01 -14.07
C GLY A 179 -11.24 -9.55 -12.94
N ASP A 180 -10.78 -10.56 -12.19
CA ASP A 180 -11.56 -11.24 -11.13
C ASP A 180 -10.80 -11.44 -9.81
N LEU A 181 -9.55 -10.95 -9.72
CA LEU A 181 -8.64 -11.18 -8.60
C LEU A 181 -8.35 -12.67 -8.37
N SER A 182 -8.16 -13.45 -9.45
CA SER A 182 -7.69 -14.83 -9.33
C SER A 182 -6.21 -14.96 -8.93
N LEU A 183 -5.46 -13.86 -8.84
CA LEU A 183 -4.02 -13.79 -8.57
C LEU A 183 -3.19 -14.69 -9.52
N PRO A 184 -3.33 -14.58 -10.86
CA PRO A 184 -2.65 -15.48 -11.78
C PRO A 184 -1.15 -15.18 -11.93
N GLY A 185 -0.68 -14.05 -11.42
CA GLY A 185 0.71 -13.62 -11.53
C GLY A 185 1.66 -14.53 -10.77
N GLN A 186 2.84 -14.73 -11.34
CA GLN A 186 3.97 -15.43 -10.74
C GLN A 186 5.22 -14.57 -10.95
N VAL A 187 6.16 -14.67 -10.02
CA VAL A 187 7.45 -14.00 -10.18
C VAL A 187 8.27 -14.69 -11.26
N ASN A 188 9.04 -13.90 -12.02
CA ASN A 188 9.94 -14.44 -13.03
C ASN A 188 11.16 -15.10 -12.36
N ASP A 189 11.71 -16.13 -13.01
CA ASP A 189 12.93 -16.83 -12.59
C ASP A 189 14.21 -16.00 -12.73
#